data_AF-A0A0C9N7H7-F1
#
_entry.id   AF-A0A0C9N7H7-F1
#
_cell.length_a   1.000
_cell.length_b   1.000
_cell.length_c   1.000
_cell.angle_alpha   90.00
_cell.angle_beta   90.00
_cell.angle_gamma   90.00
#
_symmetry.space_group_name_H-M   'P 1'
#
loop_
_entity.id
_entity.type
_entity.pdbx_description
1 polymer ?
#
loop_
_entity_poly.entity_id
_entity_poly.type
_entity_poly.pdbx_seq_one_letter_code
_entity_poly.pdbx_strand_id
1 'polypeptide(L)'
;MIRRDQDYWQRLRKDKRSNWAAGFAAVAGISATVSLIGLLVTGSQYQARENPFYWLLMLPVIWWLSGLGRFEPRAVRFWKPALLLSVIVAAAVLIFAVARGDWIIEAAGSALTLISTAASLFLLHGSLVAREGPAR
;
A
#
# COMPACT_ATOMS: atom_id res chain seq x y z
N MET A 1 -15.85 -27.66 9.59
CA MET A 1 -14.76 -26.85 9.00
C MET A 1 -14.69 -25.43 9.55
N ILE A 2 -15.83 -24.75 9.80
CA ILE A 2 -15.94 -23.37 10.34
C ILE A 2 -15.09 -23.05 11.60
N ARG A 3 -14.88 -24.02 12.51
CA ARG A 3 -14.07 -23.80 13.74
C ARG A 3 -12.59 -23.51 13.45
N ARG A 4 -11.99 -24.15 12.44
CA ARG A 4 -10.57 -23.91 12.09
C ARG A 4 -10.35 -22.50 11.55
N ASP A 5 -11.33 -21.95 10.84
CA ASP A 5 -11.25 -20.60 10.26
C ASP A 5 -11.37 -19.54 11.36
N GLN A 6 -12.22 -19.74 12.37
CA GLN A 6 -12.32 -18.82 13.52
C GLN A 6 -11.03 -18.78 14.35
N ASP A 7 -10.43 -19.95 14.63
CA ASP A 7 -9.16 -20.04 15.37
C ASP A 7 -7.99 -19.46 14.56
N TYR A 8 -8.01 -19.63 13.24
CA TYR A 8 -7.06 -19.00 12.33
C TYR A 8 -7.19 -17.47 12.36
N TRP A 9 -8.41 -16.95 12.24
CA TRP A 9 -8.70 -15.52 12.29
C TRP A 9 -8.30 -14.86 13.61
N GLN A 10 -8.48 -15.56 14.73
CA GLN A 10 -8.03 -15.06 16.03
C GLN A 10 -6.51 -15.02 16.14
N ARG A 11 -5.82 -16.02 15.59
CA ARG A 11 -4.35 -16.05 15.54
C ARG A 11 -3.80 -14.96 14.62
N LEU A 12 -4.43 -14.75 13.46
CA LEU A 12 -4.05 -13.72 12.49
C LEU A 12 -4.20 -12.32 13.07
N ARG A 13 -5.31 -12.03 13.76
CA ARG A 13 -5.51 -10.74 14.45
C ARG A 13 -4.47 -10.48 15.53
N LYS A 14 -3.99 -11.53 16.20
CA LYS A 14 -2.95 -11.44 17.24
C LYS A 14 -1.54 -11.41 16.64
N ASP A 15 -1.36 -11.73 15.37
CA ASP A 15 -0.04 -11.70 14.72
C ASP A 15 0.39 -10.27 14.43
N LYS A 16 1.29 -9.77 15.28
CA LYS A 16 1.90 -8.46 15.09
C LYS A 16 2.61 -8.38 13.74
N ARG A 17 3.27 -9.44 13.26
CA ARG A 17 4.00 -9.36 11.99
C ARG A 17 3.08 -9.13 10.79
N SER A 18 1.97 -9.88 10.70
CA SER A 18 0.98 -9.70 9.63
C SER A 18 0.34 -8.31 9.66
N ASN A 19 -0.05 -7.83 10.85
CA ASN A 19 -0.66 -6.50 11.00
C ASN A 19 0.31 -5.36 10.66
N TRP A 20 1.55 -5.45 11.13
CA TRP A 20 2.56 -4.44 10.82
C TRP A 20 2.94 -4.48 9.33
N ALA A 21 3.09 -5.66 8.74
CA ALA A 21 3.30 -5.80 7.31
C ALA A 21 2.18 -5.11 6.52
N ALA A 22 0.92 -5.33 6.91
CA ALA A 22 -0.25 -4.72 6.27
C ALA A 22 -0.26 -3.20 6.46
N GLY A 23 0.09 -2.71 7.65
CA GLY A 23 0.22 -1.28 7.94
C GLY A 23 1.28 -0.62 7.06
N PHE A 24 2.47 -1.21 6.92
CA PHE A 24 3.50 -0.70 6.02
C PHE A 24 3.08 -0.78 4.54
N ALA A 25 2.34 -1.82 4.15
CA ALA A 25 1.77 -1.91 2.81
C ALA A 25 0.79 -0.76 2.54
N ALA A 26 0.00 -0.40 3.56
CA ALA A 26 -0.92 0.72 3.48
C ALA A 26 -0.19 2.05 3.31
N VAL A 27 0.84 2.29 4.12
CA VAL A 27 1.67 3.51 4.01
C VAL A 27 2.31 3.60 2.62
N ALA A 28 2.89 2.51 2.12
CA ALA A 28 3.49 2.48 0.78
C ALA A 28 2.47 2.79 -0.33
N GLY A 29 1.30 2.13 -0.30
CA GLY A 29 0.25 2.33 -1.29
C GLY A 29 -0.31 3.76 -1.29
N ILE A 30 -0.62 4.30 -0.10
CA ILE A 30 -1.14 5.66 0.03
C ILE A 30 -0.10 6.68 -0.39
N SER A 31 1.15 6.55 0.08
CA SER A 31 2.24 7.48 -0.26
C SER A 31 2.47 7.54 -1.77
N ALA A 32 2.60 6.39 -2.43
CA ALA A 32 2.79 6.33 -3.88
C ALA A 32 1.63 6.97 -4.65
N THR A 33 0.40 6.72 -4.20
CA THR A 33 -0.82 7.24 -4.85
C THR A 33 -0.95 8.75 -4.67
N VAL A 34 -0.64 9.27 -3.47
CA VAL A 34 -0.65 10.71 -3.19
C VAL A 34 0.41 11.44 -4.01
N SER A 35 1.63 10.88 -4.12
CA SER A 35 2.69 11.41 -4.99
C SER A 35 2.27 11.41 -6.46
N LEU A 36 1.63 10.34 -6.94
CA LEU A 36 1.10 10.28 -8.31
C LEU A 36 0.02 11.34 -8.56
N ILE A 37 -0.89 11.54 -7.60
CA ILE A 37 -1.92 12.57 -7.66
C ILE A 37 -1.29 13.97 -7.69
N GLY A 38 -0.29 14.24 -6.84
CA GLY A 38 0.41 15.53 -6.83
C GLY A 38 1.12 15.83 -8.15
N LEU A 39 1.57 14.79 -8.87
CA LEU A 39 2.16 14.93 -10.19
C LEU A 39 1.12 15.20 -11.29
N LEU A 40 -0.03 14.54 -11.23
CA LEU A 40 -1.07 14.59 -12.29
C LEU A 40 -2.08 15.73 -12.11
N VAL A 41 -2.36 16.13 -10.87
CA VAL A 41 -3.36 17.14 -10.53
C VAL A 41 -2.64 18.31 -9.88
N THR A 42 -2.62 19.44 -10.59
CA THR A 42 -2.06 20.70 -10.08
C THR A 42 -2.94 21.29 -8.99
N GLY A 43 -2.33 21.78 -7.91
CA GLY A 43 -3.02 22.42 -6.80
C GLY A 43 -2.78 21.70 -5.47
N SER A 44 -3.44 22.17 -4.41
CA SER A 44 -3.33 21.51 -3.10
C SER A 44 -4.07 20.16 -3.09
N GLN A 45 -3.70 19.26 -2.18
CA GLN A 45 -4.41 17.98 -2.00
C GLN A 45 -5.90 18.16 -1.68
N TYR A 46 -6.29 19.30 -1.08
CA TYR A 46 -7.68 19.63 -0.83
C TYR A 46 -8.44 19.92 -2.13
N GLN A 47 -7.82 20.69 -3.04
CA GLN A 47 -8.38 20.97 -4.37
C GLN A 47 -8.39 19.72 -5.25
N ALA A 48 -7.36 18.87 -5.15
CA ALA A 48 -7.30 17.63 -5.91
C ALA A 48 -8.50 16.69 -5.62
N ARG A 49 -9.08 16.73 -4.41
CA ARG A 49 -10.25 15.90 -4.05
C ARG A 49 -11.52 16.23 -4.84
N GLU A 50 -11.63 17.44 -5.37
CA GLU A 50 -12.75 17.84 -6.23
C GLU A 50 -12.62 17.26 -7.64
N ASN A 51 -11.42 16.81 -8.01
CA ASN A 51 -11.17 16.21 -9.30
C ASN A 51 -11.59 14.71 -9.31
N PRO A 52 -12.45 14.24 -10.23
CA PRO A 52 -12.83 12.83 -10.30
C PRO A 52 -11.64 11.88 -10.51
N PHE A 53 -10.55 12.34 -11.13
CA PHE A 53 -9.31 11.54 -11.28
C PHE A 53 -8.68 11.17 -9.94
N TYR A 54 -8.83 12.00 -8.90
CA TYR A 54 -8.38 11.68 -7.55
C TYR A 54 -9.03 10.39 -7.03
N TRP A 55 -10.35 10.28 -7.21
CA TRP A 55 -11.11 9.12 -6.75
C TRP A 55 -10.85 7.89 -7.59
N LEU A 56 -10.63 8.04 -8.90
CA LEU A 56 -10.23 6.93 -9.77
C LEU A 56 -8.92 6.28 -9.31
N LEU A 57 -7.98 7.08 -8.79
CA LEU A 57 -6.71 6.57 -8.25
C LEU A 57 -6.83 6.07 -6.80
N MET A 58 -7.64 6.74 -5.96
CA MET A 58 -7.78 6.37 -4.54
C MET A 58 -8.71 5.17 -4.30
N LEU A 59 -9.78 5.00 -5.07
CA LEU A 59 -10.76 3.92 -4.85
C LEU A 59 -10.15 2.51 -4.93
N PRO A 60 -9.29 2.17 -5.92
CA PRO A 60 -8.61 0.88 -5.95
C PRO A 60 -7.74 0.63 -4.71
N VAL A 61 -7.06 1.67 -4.22
CA VAL A 61 -6.24 1.61 -3.02
C VAL A 61 -7.11 1.39 -1.80
N ILE A 62 -8.16 2.19 -1.60
CA ILE A 62 -9.09 2.04 -0.47
C ILE A 62 -9.73 0.65 -0.45
N TRP A 63 -10.12 0.13 -1.61
CA TRP A 63 -10.67 -1.22 -1.74
C TRP A 63 -9.65 -2.28 -1.31
N TRP A 64 -8.42 -2.17 -1.81
CA TRP A 64 -7.33 -3.09 -1.47
C TRP A 64 -6.97 -3.03 0.03
N LEU A 65 -6.88 -1.83 0.62
CA LEU A 65 -6.63 -1.62 2.05
C LEU A 65 -7.73 -2.18 2.93
N SER A 66 -8.99 -1.99 2.53
CA SER A 66 -10.14 -2.53 3.25
C SER A 66 -10.10 -4.06 3.27
N GLY A 67 -9.74 -4.67 2.15
CA GLY A 67 -9.53 -6.12 2.06
C GLY A 67 -8.31 -6.59 2.85
N LEU A 68 -7.23 -5.81 2.90
CA LEU A 68 -6.01 -6.08 3.67
C LEU A 68 -6.24 -6.06 5.18
N GLY A 69 -7.02 -5.10 5.67
CA GLY A 69 -7.42 -5.04 7.09
C GLY A 69 -8.24 -6.26 7.52
N ARG A 70 -8.86 -6.95 6.55
CA ARG A 70 -9.57 -8.22 6.73
C ARG A 70 -8.79 -9.42 6.21
N PHE A 71 -7.53 -9.25 5.80
CA PHE A 71 -6.71 -10.31 5.20
C PHE A 71 -7.46 -11.16 4.15
N GLU A 72 -8.32 -10.52 3.36
CA GLU A 72 -9.14 -11.19 2.36
C GLU A 72 -8.25 -11.83 1.27
N PRO A 73 -8.66 -12.97 0.68
CA PRO A 73 -7.86 -13.70 -0.30
C PRO A 73 -7.40 -12.84 -1.48
N ARG A 74 -8.29 -11.96 -1.95
CA ARG A 74 -8.00 -11.09 -3.09
C ARG A 74 -6.94 -10.06 -2.72
N ALA A 75 -7.10 -9.36 -1.59
CA ALA A 75 -6.16 -8.33 -1.16
C ALA A 75 -4.77 -8.89 -0.86
N VAL A 76 -4.71 -10.05 -0.20
CA VAL A 76 -3.44 -10.75 0.08
C VAL A 76 -2.77 -11.23 -1.21
N ARG A 77 -3.54 -11.73 -2.19
CA ARG A 77 -2.99 -12.14 -3.50
C ARG A 77 -2.41 -10.97 -4.27
N PHE A 78 -3.03 -9.79 -4.19
CA PHE A 78 -2.54 -8.56 -4.79
C PHE A 78 -1.49 -7.84 -3.96
N TRP A 79 -1.06 -8.38 -2.82
CA TRP A 79 -0.15 -7.69 -1.91
C TRP A 79 1.21 -7.37 -2.57
N LYS A 80 1.92 -8.38 -3.06
CA LYS A 80 3.22 -8.17 -3.74
C LYS A 80 3.09 -7.35 -5.02
N PRO A 81 2.11 -7.63 -5.93
CA PRO A 81 1.89 -6.79 -7.11
C PRO A 81 1.63 -5.32 -6.78
N ALA A 82 0.80 -5.03 -5.76
CA ALA A 82 0.48 -3.67 -5.36
C ALA A 82 1.71 -2.93 -4.82
N LEU A 83 2.54 -3.60 -4.01
CA LEU A 83 3.81 -3.03 -3.53
C LEU A 83 4.77 -2.74 -4.69
N LEU A 84 4.90 -3.67 -5.64
CA LEU A 84 5.73 -3.47 -6.82
C LEU A 84 5.23 -2.29 -7.67
N LEU A 85 3.91 -2.16 -7.84
CA LEU A 85 3.31 -1.01 -8.50
C LEU A 85 3.61 0.29 -7.76
N SER A 86 3.51 0.33 -6.42
CA SER A 86 3.87 1.50 -5.61
C SER A 86 5.32 1.92 -5.83
N VAL A 87 6.24 0.97 -5.93
CA VAL A 87 7.66 1.25 -6.22
C VAL A 87 7.85 1.82 -7.62
N ILE A 88 7.18 1.25 -8.63
CA ILE A 88 7.23 1.78 -10.01
C ILE A 88 6.68 3.21 -10.05
N VAL A 89 5.56 3.46 -9.38
CA VAL A 89 4.94 4.80 -9.30
C VAL A 89 5.89 5.78 -8.62
N ALA A 90 6.47 5.43 -7.47
CA ALA A 90 7.44 6.28 -6.78
C ALA A 90 8.65 6.60 -7.66
N ALA A 91 9.20 5.60 -8.36
CA ALA A 91 10.32 5.82 -9.28
C ALA A 91 9.94 6.76 -10.43
N ALA A 92 8.76 6.57 -11.04
CA ALA A 92 8.26 7.43 -12.11
C ALA A 92 8.06 8.87 -11.63
N VAL A 93 7.43 9.05 -10.46
CA VAL A 93 7.21 10.39 -9.87
C VAL A 93 8.54 11.07 -9.57
N LEU A 94 9.51 10.36 -9.01
CA LEU A 94 10.84 10.90 -8.73
C LEU A 94 11.56 11.34 -10.00
N ILE A 95 11.53 10.52 -11.07
CA ILE A 95 12.13 10.88 -12.37
C ILE A 95 11.53 12.17 -12.92
N PHE A 96 10.20 12.30 -12.87
CA PHE A 96 9.52 13.51 -13.31
C PHE A 96 9.82 14.72 -12.43
N ALA A 97 9.91 14.53 -11.11
CA ALA A 97 10.24 15.61 -10.17
C ALA A 97 11.68 16.13 -10.39
N VAL A 98 12.63 15.23 -10.62
CA VAL A 98 14.01 15.57 -10.99
C VAL A 98 14.03 16.36 -12.30
N ALA A 99 13.23 15.94 -13.30
CA ALA A 99 13.12 16.66 -14.57
C ALA A 99 12.51 18.07 -14.43
N ARG A 100 11.68 18.30 -13.40
CA ARG A 100 11.06 19.61 -13.11
C ARG A 100 11.89 20.49 -12.18
N GLY A 101 12.94 19.96 -11.54
CA GLY A 101 13.81 20.69 -10.60
C GLY A 101 13.34 20.70 -9.14
N ASP A 102 12.08 20.32 -8.85
CA ASP A 102 11.48 20.34 -7.51
C ASP A 102 11.41 18.93 -6.89
N TRP A 103 12.57 18.31 -6.67
CA TRP A 103 12.67 16.89 -6.34
C TRP A 103 12.63 16.55 -4.84
N ILE A 104 12.85 17.51 -3.95
CA ILE A 104 13.09 17.24 -2.51
C ILE A 104 11.88 16.59 -1.83
N ILE A 105 10.67 17.12 -2.07
CA ILE A 105 9.43 16.61 -1.46
C ILE A 105 9.10 15.22 -2.02
N GLU A 106 9.26 15.02 -3.33
CA GLU A 106 8.98 13.73 -3.98
C GLU A 106 10.04 12.66 -3.66
N ALA A 107 11.28 13.06 -3.39
CA ALA A 107 12.31 12.16 -2.89
C ALA A 107 11.98 11.64 -1.50
N ALA A 108 11.43 12.48 -0.61
CA ALA A 108 10.95 12.05 0.70
C ALA A 108 9.78 11.06 0.59
N GLY A 109 8.79 11.34 -0.27
CA GLY A 109 7.67 10.44 -0.55
C GLY A 109 8.12 9.10 -1.16
N SER A 110 9.10 9.14 -2.05
CA SER A 110 9.70 7.95 -2.67
C SER A 110 10.49 7.12 -1.66
N ALA A 111 11.30 7.76 -0.82
CA ALA A 111 12.03 7.10 0.25
C ALA A 111 11.07 6.42 1.25
N LEU A 112 10.01 7.11 1.66
CA LEU A 112 8.97 6.54 2.53
C LEU A 112 8.29 5.33 1.89
N THR A 113 7.96 5.41 0.60
CA THR A 113 7.37 4.30 -0.16
C THR A 113 8.31 3.10 -0.21
N LEU A 114 9.60 3.32 -0.48
CA LEU A 114 10.61 2.25 -0.54
C LEU A 114 10.84 1.60 0.82
N ILE A 115 11.04 2.39 1.89
CA ILE A 115 11.24 1.89 3.25
C ILE A 115 10.02 1.09 3.70
N SER A 116 8.82 1.61 3.47
CA SER A 116 7.56 0.94 3.83
C SER A 116 7.36 -0.34 3.02
N THR A 117 7.71 -0.34 1.73
CA THR A 117 7.65 -1.54 0.90
C THR A 117 8.61 -2.61 1.40
N ALA A 118 9.87 -2.24 1.67
CA ALA A 118 10.88 -3.16 2.20
C ALA A 118 10.46 -3.71 3.57
N ALA A 119 9.98 -2.86 4.48
CA ALA A 119 9.48 -3.26 5.79
C ALA A 119 8.28 -4.21 5.68
N SER A 120 7.33 -3.92 4.77
CA SER A 120 6.18 -4.78 4.50
C SER A 120 6.62 -6.16 4.01
N LEU A 121 7.51 -6.22 3.02
CA LEU A 121 8.00 -7.49 2.46
C LEU A 121 8.81 -8.30 3.48
N PHE A 122 9.66 -7.64 4.26
CA PHE A 122 10.47 -8.28 5.30
C PHE A 122 9.57 -8.91 6.38
N LEU A 123 8.59 -8.16 6.88
CA LEU A 123 7.65 -8.66 7.87
C LEU A 123 6.71 -9.73 7.30
N LEU A 124 6.29 -9.58 6.04
CA LEU A 124 5.47 -10.55 5.35
C LEU A 124 6.17 -11.91 5.25
N HIS A 125 7.47 -11.95 4.91
CA HIS A 125 8.23 -13.20 4.76
C HIS A 125 8.20 -14.10 6.02
N GLY A 126 8.14 -13.50 7.20
CA GLY A 126 8.06 -14.21 8.49
C GLY A 126 6.68 -14.24 9.14
N SER A 127 5.64 -13.82 8.44
CA SER A 127 4.28 -13.65 8.96
C SER A 127 3.43 -14.93 8.85
N LEU A 128 2.35 -14.98 9.63
CA LEU A 128 1.34 -16.04 9.51
C LEU A 128 0.67 -16.05 8.13
N VAL A 129 0.47 -14.88 7.51
CA VAL A 129 -0.10 -14.77 6.16
C VAL A 129 0.78 -15.46 5.11
N ALA A 130 2.11 -15.34 5.20
CA ALA A 130 3.00 -16.01 4.25
C ALA A 130 3.07 -17.54 4.45
N ARG A 131 2.88 -18.01 5.69
CA ARG A 131 2.95 -19.44 6.03
C ARG A 131 1.65 -20.18 5.76
N GLU A 132 0.52 -19.57 6.09
CA GLU A 132 -0.80 -20.22 6.10
C GLU A 132 -1.72 -19.69 4.99
N GLY A 133 -1.36 -18.59 4.32
CA GLY A 133 -2.14 -17.99 3.24
C GLY A 133 -3.15 -16.94 3.73
N PRO A 134 -4.17 -16.59 2.93
CA PRO A 134 -5.21 -15.66 3.34
C PRO A 134 -6.32 -16.31 4.18
N ALA A 135 -7.09 -15.47 4.87
CA ALA A 135 -8.32 -15.89 5.54
C ALA A 135 -9.36 -16.37 4.52
N ARG A 136 -9.94 -17.57 4.76
CA ARG A 136 -10.99 -18.16 3.92
C ARG A 136 -12.39 -17.82 4.42
#